data_AF-A0A4R4CYT1-F1
#
_entry.id   AF-A0A4R4CYT1-F1
#
_cell.length_a   1.000
_cell.length_b   1.000
_cell.length_c   1.000
_cell.angle_alpha   90.00
_cell.angle_beta   90.00
_cell.angle_gamma   90.00
#
_symmetry.space_group_name_H-M   'P 1'
#
loop_
_entity.id
_entity.type
_entity.pdbx_description
1 polymer ?
#
loop_
_entity_poly.entity_id
_entity_poly.type
_entity_poly.pdbx_seq_one_letter_code
_entity_poly.pdbx_strand_id
1 'polypeptide(L)'
;MSATAQEISVIYVILPNDPQGIIFNLCKENDLSYELVLAVYRAEGINNIQITTAKSDIEKLAYYRNYWVDQGYADEFVFDLMLLSNHYGLEDILKMVEDGGLYDPDGYVQRVADLKYNLEQKKNERLIEYR
;
A
#
# COMPACT_ATOMS: atom_id res chain seq x y z
N MET A 1 7.57 -21.25 42.89
CA MET A 1 7.62 -19.79 42.69
C MET A 1 7.87 -19.57 41.21
N SER A 2 6.86 -19.21 40.43
CA SER A 2 7.01 -18.94 38.99
C SER A 2 7.09 -17.44 38.81
N ALA A 3 8.22 -16.96 38.30
CA ALA A 3 8.39 -15.57 37.88
C ALA A 3 7.56 -15.39 36.61
N THR A 4 6.43 -14.70 36.71
CA THR A 4 5.68 -14.23 35.55
C THR A 4 6.53 -13.20 34.83
N ALA A 5 7.10 -13.59 33.69
CA ALA A 5 7.69 -12.65 32.75
C ALA A 5 6.59 -11.68 32.32
N GLN A 6 6.79 -10.40 32.64
CA GLN A 6 5.92 -9.32 32.25
C GLN A 6 6.00 -9.21 30.71
N GLU A 7 4.94 -9.59 30.01
CA GLU A 7 4.82 -9.33 28.57
C GLU A 7 4.73 -7.81 28.39
N ILE A 8 5.84 -7.21 27.96
CA ILE A 8 5.89 -5.80 27.59
C ILE A 8 5.16 -5.69 26.25
N SER A 9 3.90 -5.25 26.30
CA SER A 9 3.11 -4.96 25.10
C SER A 9 3.65 -3.69 24.44
N VAL A 10 4.15 -3.82 23.22
CA VAL A 10 4.73 -2.71 22.45
C VAL A 10 3.61 -1.94 21.76
N ILE A 11 3.16 -0.84 22.39
CA ILE A 11 2.35 0.17 21.72
C ILE A 11 3.21 0.79 20.62
N TYR A 12 2.89 0.54 19.36
CA TYR A 12 3.47 1.28 18.22
C TYR A 12 2.83 2.67 18.17
N VAL A 13 3.32 3.56 19.02
CA VAL A 13 3.09 5.00 18.85
C VAL A 13 4.01 5.44 17.72
N ILE A 14 3.47 5.57 16.51
CA ILE A 14 4.21 6.13 15.39
C ILE A 14 4.41 7.62 15.68
N LEU A 15 5.63 8.00 16.05
CA LEU A 15 6.02 9.37 16.35
C LEU A 15 6.18 10.15 15.04
N PRO A 16 5.80 11.44 14.98
CA PRO A 16 5.84 12.24 13.74
C PRO A 16 7.22 12.35 13.07
N ASN A 17 8.29 12.09 13.83
CA ASN A 17 9.67 12.17 13.37
C ASN A 17 10.32 10.79 13.15
N ASP A 18 9.58 9.69 13.34
CA ASP A 18 10.06 8.38 12.94
C ASP A 18 9.77 8.14 11.43
N PRO A 19 10.57 7.32 10.75
CA PRO A 19 10.39 7.07 9.32
C PRO A 19 8.98 6.57 8.94
N GLN A 20 8.32 5.80 9.82
CA GLN A 20 6.98 5.28 9.56
C GLN A 20 5.93 6.40 9.68
N GLY A 21 6.11 7.35 10.59
CA GLY A 21 5.25 8.52 10.78
C GLY A 21 5.30 9.47 9.61
N ILE A 22 6.49 9.66 9.05
CA ILE A 22 6.68 10.44 7.83
C ILE A 22 5.96 9.78 6.66
N ILE A 23 6.16 8.48 6.45
CA ILE A 23 5.50 7.73 5.36
C ILE A 23 3.96 7.74 5.55
N PHE A 24 3.48 7.56 6.78
CA PHE A 24 2.06 7.61 7.10
C PHE A 24 1.43 8.98 6.76
N ASN A 25 2.11 10.08 7.08
CA ASN A 25 1.64 11.42 6.73
C ASN A 25 1.64 11.64 5.21
N LEU A 26 2.70 11.20 4.51
CA LEU A 26 2.75 11.26 3.04
C LEU A 26 1.59 10.49 2.39
N CYS A 27 1.24 9.32 2.92
CA CYS A 27 0.09 8.55 2.46
C CYS A 27 -1.22 9.36 2.60
N LYS A 28 -1.43 9.97 3.78
CA LYS A 28 -2.61 10.82 4.04
C LYS A 28 -2.69 12.03 3.12
N GLU A 29 -1.57 12.72 2.89
CA GLU A 29 -1.50 13.89 2.00
C GLU A 29 -1.86 13.56 0.54
N ASN A 30 -1.65 12.29 0.14
CA ASN A 30 -1.92 11.79 -1.21
C ASN A 30 -3.20 10.96 -1.30
N ASP A 31 -4.00 10.91 -0.23
CA ASP A 31 -5.23 10.13 -0.12
C ASP A 31 -5.05 8.62 -0.41
N LEU A 32 -3.92 8.08 0.02
CA LEU A 32 -3.59 6.65 -0.04
C LEU A 32 -3.62 6.05 1.36
N SER A 33 -4.06 4.80 1.47
CA SER A 33 -3.92 4.10 2.76
C SER A 33 -2.47 3.71 2.98
N TYR A 34 -2.01 3.84 4.23
CA TYR A 34 -0.66 3.43 4.61
C TYR A 34 -0.44 1.92 4.38
N GLU A 35 -1.50 1.13 4.61
CA GLU A 35 -1.50 -0.32 4.41
C GLU A 35 -1.33 -0.71 2.93
N LEU A 36 -1.90 0.06 2.00
CA LEU A 36 -1.69 -0.13 0.56
C LEU A 36 -0.22 0.08 0.19
N VAL A 37 0.38 1.18 0.64
CA VAL A 37 1.78 1.50 0.33
C VAL A 37 2.72 0.43 0.89
N LEU A 38 2.49 -0.01 2.14
CA LEU A 38 3.25 -1.12 2.72
C LEU A 38 3.05 -2.45 1.96
N ALA A 39 1.83 -2.71 1.47
CA ALA A 39 1.53 -3.91 0.69
C ALA A 39 2.28 -3.91 -0.66
N VAL A 40 2.32 -2.76 -1.35
CA VAL A 40 3.10 -2.57 -2.58
C VAL A 40 4.58 -2.86 -2.31
N TYR A 41 5.20 -2.21 -1.33
CA TYR A 41 6.62 -2.46 -1.01
C TYR A 41 6.91 -3.94 -0.71
N ARG A 42 6.04 -4.60 0.06
CA ARG A 42 6.21 -6.02 0.38
C ARG A 42 6.04 -6.93 -0.84
N ALA A 43 5.10 -6.61 -1.72
CA ALA A 43 4.91 -7.35 -2.97
C ALA A 43 6.13 -7.24 -3.90
N GLU A 44 6.84 -6.10 -3.84
CA GLU A 44 8.12 -5.87 -4.53
C GLU A 44 9.34 -6.43 -3.77
N GLY A 45 9.14 -7.12 -2.65
CA GLY A 45 10.23 -7.68 -1.83
C GLY A 45 11.04 -6.64 -1.04
N ILE A 46 10.54 -5.40 -0.93
CA ILE A 46 11.19 -4.29 -0.24
C ILE A 46 10.78 -4.31 1.24
N ASN A 47 11.72 -4.71 2.10
CA ASN A 47 11.49 -4.82 3.54
C ASN A 47 11.94 -3.59 4.34
N ASN A 48 12.73 -2.70 3.74
CA ASN A 48 13.22 -1.48 4.38
C ASN A 48 12.97 -0.28 3.47
N ILE A 49 11.99 0.54 3.82
CA ILE A 49 11.56 1.69 3.02
C ILE A 49 12.44 2.90 3.38
N GLN A 50 13.17 3.42 2.41
CA GLN A 50 13.90 4.68 2.56
C GLN A 50 12.92 5.84 2.42
N ILE A 51 12.93 6.80 3.35
CA ILE A 51 12.00 7.95 3.32
C ILE A 51 12.10 8.73 1.99
N THR A 52 13.32 8.89 1.48
CA THR A 52 13.56 9.65 0.25
C THR A 52 12.93 9.01 -0.99
N THR A 53 12.84 7.68 -1.04
CA THR A 53 12.14 6.96 -2.12
C THR A 53 10.65 6.87 -1.86
N ALA A 54 10.24 6.76 -0.59
CA ALA A 54 8.83 6.70 -0.20
C ALA A 54 8.01 7.86 -0.76
N LYS A 55 8.55 9.08 -0.70
CA LYS A 55 7.85 10.25 -1.22
C LYS A 55 7.54 10.12 -2.72
N SER A 56 8.56 9.84 -3.54
CA SER A 56 8.37 9.71 -4.99
C SER A 56 7.44 8.55 -5.36
N ASP A 57 7.54 7.43 -4.64
CA ASP A 57 6.74 6.23 -4.93
C ASP A 57 5.26 6.45 -4.57
N ILE A 58 4.98 7.14 -3.45
CA ILE A 58 3.63 7.52 -3.02
C ILE A 58 3.01 8.52 -4.01
N GLU A 59 3.75 9.55 -4.40
CA GLU A 59 3.29 10.54 -5.39
C GLU A 59 2.99 9.88 -6.74
N LYS A 60 3.85 8.94 -7.18
CA LYS A 60 3.66 8.17 -8.41
C LYS A 60 2.40 7.28 -8.33
N LEU A 61 2.17 6.60 -7.22
CA LEU A 61 1.00 5.74 -7.05
C LEU A 61 -0.30 6.56 -7.06
N ALA A 62 -0.31 7.71 -6.39
CA ALA A 62 -1.43 8.65 -6.40
C ALA A 62 -1.67 9.23 -7.80
N TYR A 63 -0.60 9.54 -8.54
CA TYR A 63 -0.69 9.97 -9.93
C TYR A 63 -1.40 8.92 -10.80
N TYR A 64 -1.04 7.64 -10.69
CA TYR A 64 -1.71 6.60 -11.47
C TYR A 64 -3.18 6.40 -11.09
N ARG A 65 -3.52 6.43 -9.79
CA ARG A 65 -4.92 6.42 -9.35
C ARG A 65 -5.70 7.55 -10.03
N ASN A 66 -5.21 8.78 -9.92
CA ASN A 66 -5.88 9.95 -10.47
C ASN A 66 -6.00 9.87 -12.00
N TYR A 67 -4.94 9.42 -12.67
CA TYR A 67 -4.96 9.21 -14.11
C TYR A 67 -6.11 8.30 -14.55
N TRP A 68 -6.28 7.13 -13.91
CA TRP A 68 -7.33 6.18 -14.28
C TRP A 68 -8.74 6.65 -13.89
N VAL A 69 -8.87 7.41 -12.79
CA VAL A 69 -10.12 8.10 -12.45
C VAL A 69 -10.48 9.12 -13.53
N ASP A 70 -9.52 9.93 -14.00
CA ASP A 70 -9.72 10.94 -15.03
C ASP A 70 -10.07 10.33 -16.40
N GLN A 71 -9.63 9.09 -16.66
CA GLN A 71 -10.06 8.31 -17.83
C GLN A 71 -11.50 7.76 -17.70
N GLY A 72 -12.14 7.90 -16.53
CA GLY A 72 -13.54 7.50 -16.31
C GLY A 72 -13.74 6.06 -15.85
N TYR A 73 -12.69 5.39 -15.37
CA TYR A 73 -12.82 4.03 -14.80
C TYR A 73 -13.46 4.07 -13.42
N ALA A 74 -14.25 3.04 -13.10
CA ALA A 74 -14.82 2.86 -11.77
C ALA A 74 -13.76 2.45 -10.74
N ASP A 75 -14.00 2.75 -9.46
CA ASP A 75 -13.03 2.56 -8.36
C ASP A 75 -12.40 1.16 -8.31
N GLU A 76 -13.19 0.11 -8.59
CA GLU A 76 -12.71 -1.28 -8.60
C GLU A 76 -11.64 -1.51 -9.68
N PHE A 77 -11.82 -0.93 -10.88
CA PHE A 77 -10.84 -1.00 -11.96
C PHE A 77 -9.68 -0.04 -11.74
N VAL A 78 -9.93 1.13 -11.16
CA VAL A 78 -8.89 2.12 -10.83
C VAL A 78 -7.84 1.50 -9.91
N PHE A 79 -8.25 0.69 -8.93
CA PHE A 79 -7.32 0.01 -8.04
C PHE A 79 -6.37 -0.92 -8.80
N ASP A 80 -6.93 -1.80 -9.64
CA ASP A 80 -6.15 -2.76 -10.43
C ASP A 80 -5.22 -2.04 -11.43
N LEU A 81 -5.76 -1.06 -12.16
CA LEU A 81 -5.02 -0.29 -13.15
C LEU A 81 -3.90 0.55 -12.52
N MET A 82 -4.12 1.13 -11.35
CA MET A 82 -3.10 1.84 -10.57
C MET A 82 -1.94 0.89 -10.21
N LEU A 83 -2.24 -0.31 -9.70
CA LEU A 83 -1.22 -1.27 -9.31
C LEU A 83 -0.46 -1.83 -10.50
N LEU A 84 -1.16 -2.19 -11.58
CA LEU A 84 -0.54 -2.66 -12.81
C LEU A 84 0.32 -1.58 -13.45
N SER A 85 -0.11 -0.31 -13.44
CA SER A 85 0.68 0.81 -13.96
C SER A 85 1.93 1.07 -13.12
N ASN A 86 1.87 0.77 -11.82
CA ASN A 86 3.03 0.82 -10.95
C ASN A 86 4.05 -0.27 -11.26
N HIS A 87 3.58 -1.49 -11.49
CA HIS A 87 4.42 -2.67 -11.68
C HIS A 87 4.98 -2.79 -13.10
N TYR A 88 4.15 -2.57 -14.12
CA TYR A 88 4.49 -2.73 -15.54
C TYR A 88 4.77 -1.41 -16.26
N GLY A 89 4.32 -0.28 -15.71
CA GLY A 89 4.42 1.03 -16.35
C GLY A 89 3.12 1.45 -17.05
N LEU A 90 2.83 2.75 -17.01
CA LEU A 90 1.55 3.29 -17.49
C LEU A 90 1.34 3.07 -19.00
N GLU A 91 2.38 3.26 -19.81
CA GLU A 91 2.29 3.11 -21.28
C GLU A 91 1.93 1.67 -21.69
N ASP A 92 2.51 0.68 -21.02
CA ASP A 92 2.23 -0.73 -21.29
C ASP A 92 0.79 -1.10 -20.90
N ILE A 93 0.31 -0.62 -19.76
CA ILE A 93 -1.07 -0.86 -19.32
C ILE A 93 -2.08 -0.13 -20.21
N LEU A 94 -1.78 1.08 -20.65
CA LEU A 94 -2.62 1.81 -21.60
C LEU A 94 -2.81 1.01 -22.89
N LYS A 95 -1.71 0.49 -23.45
CA LYS A 95 -1.77 -0.31 -24.66
C LYS A 95 -2.60 -1.59 -24.46
N MET A 96 -2.45 -2.29 -23.34
CA MET A 96 -3.24 -3.48 -23.05
C MET A 96 -4.74 -3.17 -23.03
N VAL A 97 -5.11 -2.09 -22.33
CA VAL A 97 -6.50 -1.64 -22.22
C VAL A 97 -7.09 -1.25 -23.58
N GLU A 98 -6.33 -0.54 -24.41
CA GLU A 98 -6.72 -0.17 -25.78
C GLU A 98 -6.91 -1.39 -26.69
N ASP A 99 -6.09 -2.43 -26.51
CA ASP A 99 -6.20 -3.71 -27.22
C ASP A 99 -7.40 -4.56 -26.71
N GLY A 100 -8.17 -4.04 -25.74
CA GLY A 100 -9.36 -4.68 -25.19
C GLY A 100 -9.07 -5.74 -24.13
N GLY A 101 -7.85 -5.75 -23.57
CA GLY A 101 -7.41 -6.70 -22.56
C GLY A 101 -6.95 -6.03 -21.26
N LEU A 102 -7.10 -6.74 -20.15
CA LEU A 102 -6.37 -6.47 -18.93
C LEU A 102 -5.98 -7.82 -18.36
N TYR A 103 -4.67 -8.04 -18.18
CA TYR A 103 -4.18 -9.30 -17.61
C TYR A 103 -3.06 -9.01 -16.61
N ASP A 104 -3.08 -9.77 -15.52
CA ASP A 104 -2.11 -9.72 -14.44
C ASP A 104 -1.36 -11.07 -14.42
N PRO A 105 -0.33 -11.24 -15.25
CA PRO A 105 0.23 -12.55 -15.57
C PRO A 105 0.91 -13.22 -14.37
N ASP A 106 1.43 -12.42 -13.44
CA ASP A 106 2.07 -12.93 -12.23
C ASP A 106 1.14 -12.86 -11.01
N GLY A 107 -0.03 -12.22 -11.10
CA GLY A 107 -0.98 -12.08 -10.00
C GLY A 107 -0.59 -10.99 -9.00
N TYR A 108 0.14 -9.96 -9.46
CA TYR A 108 0.60 -8.85 -8.65
C TYR A 108 -0.53 -8.16 -7.87
N VAL A 109 -1.65 -7.87 -8.53
CA VAL A 109 -2.81 -7.19 -7.93
C VAL A 109 -3.36 -8.00 -6.77
N GLN A 110 -3.56 -9.31 -6.97
CA GLN A 110 -4.05 -10.19 -5.92
C GLN A 110 -3.08 -10.26 -4.74
N ARG A 111 -1.77 -10.35 -4.99
CA ARG A 111 -0.77 -10.36 -3.91
C ARG A 111 -0.80 -9.07 -3.09
N VAL A 112 -0.91 -7.91 -3.73
CA VAL A 112 -1.01 -6.62 -3.03
C VAL A 112 -2.32 -6.54 -2.23
N ALA A 113 -3.44 -6.96 -2.81
CA ALA A 113 -4.73 -6.98 -2.13
C ALA A 113 -4.71 -7.86 -0.87
N ASP A 114 -4.15 -9.07 -0.95
CA ASP A 114 -4.03 -9.99 0.18
C ASP A 114 -3.13 -9.42 1.28
N LEU A 115 -1.99 -8.82 0.90
CA LEU A 115 -1.08 -8.18 1.84
C LEU A 115 -1.73 -6.99 2.54
N LYS A 116 -2.45 -6.15 1.78
CA LYS A 116 -3.19 -5.00 2.31
C LYS A 116 -4.24 -5.46 3.30
N TYR A 117 -5.06 -6.45 2.94
CA TYR A 117 -6.09 -7.00 3.82
C TYR A 117 -5.48 -7.51 5.14
N ASN A 118 -4.39 -8.27 5.08
CA ASN A 118 -3.71 -8.79 6.27
C ASN A 118 -3.12 -7.68 7.16
N LEU A 119 -2.65 -6.58 6.57
CA LEU A 119 -2.17 -5.42 7.32
C LEU A 119 -3.32 -4.70 8.04
N GLU A 120 -4.47 -4.57 7.39
CA GLU A 120 -5.67 -3.96 7.96
C GLU A 120 -6.23 -4.77 9.13
N GLN A 121 -6.28 -6.11 9.01
CA GLN A 121 -6.71 -6.97 10.13
C GLN A 121 -5.78 -6.85 11.35
N LYS A 122 -4.46 -6.89 11.14
CA LYS A 122 -3.48 -6.72 12.23
C LYS A 122 -3.52 -5.36 12.91
N LYS A 123 -4.02 -4.33 12.23
CA LYS A 123 -4.26 -3.01 12.81
C LYS A 123 -5.52 -3.03 13.69
N ASN A 124 -6.57 -3.68 13.23
CA ASN A 124 -7.84 -3.78 13.96
C ASN A 124 -7.70 -4.64 15.23
N GLU A 125 -6.98 -5.77 15.16
CA GLU A 125 -6.68 -6.62 16.33
C GLU A 125 -5.96 -5.83 17.43
N ARG A 126 -4.94 -5.04 17.05
CA ARG A 126 -4.20 -4.16 17.97
C ARG A 126 -5.01 -3.00 18.53
N LEU A 127 -6.21 -2.71 18.05
CA LEU A 127 -7.11 -1.71 18.65
C LEU A 127 -8.14 -2.35 19.60
N ILE A 128 -8.37 -3.67 19.47
CA ILE A 128 -9.32 -4.42 20.30
C ILE A 128 -8.67 -4.86 21.62
N GLU A 129 -7.37 -5.19 21.62
CA GLU A 129 -6.62 -5.56 22.84
C GLU A 129 -6.50 -4.43 23.89
N TYR A 130 -6.92 -3.21 23.56
CA TYR A 130 -6.88 -2.03 24.44
C TYR A 130 -8.27 -1.53 24.86
N ARG A 131 -9.34 -2.30 24.62
CA ARG A 131 -10.71 -2.01 25.11
C ARG A 131 -11.08 -2.91 26.27
#